data_AF-A0A5B0RV94-F1
#
_entry.id   AF-A0A5B0RV94-F1
#
_cell.length_a   1.000
_cell.length_b   1.000
_cell.length_c   1.000
_cell.angle_alpha   90.00
_cell.angle_beta   90.00
_cell.angle_gamma   90.00
#
_symmetry.space_group_name_H-M   'P 1'
#
loop_
_entity.id
_entity.type
_entity.pdbx_description
1 polymer ?
#
loop_
_entity_poly.entity_id
_entity_poly.type
_entity_poly.pdbx_seq_one_letter_code
_entity_poly.pdbx_strand_id
1 'polypeptide(L)'
;MAEKINNFRYPCNLTLSALAVPSTTKIVGHLNHKHSCSQVFPFSSSLGIIGIETTQDAAGELVIKEKGSALSGLGRTIQLFTYKDGKGGWYTQDVDIYDSTKIIRDKESGTLLPAIKTESLTAFPSSRPSPLPAL
;
A
#
# COMPACT_ATOMS: atom_id res chain seq x y z
N MET A 1 -20.06 4.64 15.39
CA MET A 1 -19.75 4.83 13.95
C MET A 1 -18.32 5.31 13.87
N ALA A 2 -17.40 4.57 13.24
CA ALA A 2 -16.00 4.99 13.16
C ALA A 2 -15.89 6.14 12.17
N GLU A 3 -15.34 7.28 12.61
CA GLU A 3 -15.09 8.43 11.77
C GLU A 3 -13.99 8.09 10.77
N LYS A 4 -14.31 8.18 9.47
CA LYS A 4 -13.34 7.98 8.38
C LYS A 4 -12.87 9.34 7.91
N ILE A 5 -11.59 9.64 8.10
CA ILE A 5 -10.99 10.88 7.61
C ILE A 5 -10.25 10.56 6.31
N ASN A 6 -10.87 10.88 5.17
CA ASN A 6 -10.25 10.76 3.86
C ASN A 6 -9.52 12.06 3.51
N ASN A 7 -8.27 11.96 3.09
CA ASN A 7 -7.47 13.08 2.61
C ASN A 7 -6.86 12.73 1.26
N PHE A 8 -7.39 13.36 0.21
CA PHE A 8 -6.82 13.29 -1.13
C PHE A 8 -5.64 14.25 -1.21
N ARG A 9 -4.45 13.73 -1.54
CA ARG A 9 -3.26 14.57 -1.72
C ARG A 9 -3.19 14.95 -3.18
N TYR A 10 -3.43 16.22 -3.46
CA TYR A 10 -3.24 16.78 -4.79
C TYR A 10 -1.75 16.96 -5.09
N PRO A 11 -1.36 16.84 -6.38
CA PRO A 11 -2.27 16.71 -7.52
C PRO A 11 -2.70 15.27 -7.83
N CYS A 12 -3.94 15.12 -8.28
CA CYS A 12 -4.34 14.03 -9.15
C CYS A 12 -3.98 14.46 -10.58
N ASN A 13 -2.89 13.92 -11.12
CA ASN A 13 -2.37 14.29 -12.43
C ASN A 13 -2.89 13.32 -13.48
N LEU A 14 -3.68 13.84 -14.42
CA LEU A 14 -4.04 13.13 -15.65
C LEU A 14 -3.43 13.86 -16.84
N THR A 15 -2.56 13.18 -17.57
CA THR A 15 -2.03 13.65 -18.85
C THR A 15 -2.62 12.80 -19.96
N LEU A 16 -3.19 13.45 -20.97
CA LEU A 16 -3.67 12.80 -22.19
C LEU A 16 -3.02 13.49 -23.39
N SER A 17 -2.45 12.68 -24.27
CA SER A 17 -1.90 13.15 -25.54
C SER A 17 -2.43 12.28 -26.67
N ALA A 18 -2.64 12.89 -27.83
CA ALA A 18 -3.06 12.21 -29.03
C ALA A 18 -2.12 12.56 -30.18
N LEU A 19 -1.68 11.54 -30.92
CA LEU A 19 -0.87 11.67 -32.11
C LEU A 19 -1.62 11.00 -33.27
N ALA A 20 -1.99 11.79 -34.27
CA ALA A 20 -2.50 11.27 -35.52
C ALA A 20 -1.32 10.83 -36.40
N VAL A 21 -1.40 9.61 -36.93
CA VAL A 21 -0.50 9.08 -37.96
C VAL A 21 -1.36 8.59 -39.13
N PRO A 22 -0.80 8.35 -40.34
CA PRO A 22 -1.60 7.82 -41.43
C PRO A 22 -2.37 6.56 -41.01
N SER A 23 -3.67 6.52 -41.26
CA SER A 23 -4.61 5.43 -40.95
C SER A 23 -4.92 5.12 -39.47
N THR A 24 -4.24 5.75 -38.50
CA THR A 24 -4.51 5.52 -37.06
C THR A 24 -4.26 6.75 -36.18
N THR A 25 -4.91 6.78 -35.03
CA THR A 25 -4.64 7.77 -33.96
C THR A 25 -4.18 7.02 -32.72
N LYS A 26 -3.03 7.43 -32.17
CA LYS A 26 -2.49 6.91 -30.91
C LYS A 26 -2.83 7.88 -29.79
N ILE A 27 -3.53 7.40 -28.77
CA ILE A 27 -3.82 8.14 -27.54
C ILE A 27 -2.96 7.56 -26.42
N VAL A 28 -2.20 8.41 -25.73
CA VAL A 28 -1.40 8.03 -24.56
C VAL A 28 -1.93 8.74 -23.33
N GLY A 29 -2.22 7.97 -22.29
CA GLY A 29 -2.70 8.45 -21.00
C GLY A 29 -1.72 8.13 -19.88
N HIS A 30 -1.57 9.07 -18.96
CA HIS A 30 -0.84 8.89 -17.70
C HIS A 30 -1.67 9.44 -16.54
N LEU A 31 -1.89 8.63 -15.51
CA LEU A 31 -2.60 8.98 -14.29
C LEU A 31 -1.65 8.76 -13.10
N ASN A 32 -1.44 9.80 -12.30
CA ASN A 32 -0.74 9.69 -11.03
C ASN A 32 -1.59 10.29 -9.92
N HIS A 33 -1.77 9.54 -8.82
CA HIS A 33 -2.59 9.98 -7.70
C HIS A 33 -2.07 9.41 -6.38
N LYS A 34 -2.17 10.23 -5.32
CA LYS A 34 -1.88 9.84 -3.94
C LYS A 34 -3.08 10.05 -3.05
N HIS A 35 -3.45 9.01 -2.31
CA HIS A 35 -4.55 9.04 -1.36
C HIS A 35 -4.06 8.65 0.03
N SER A 36 -4.60 9.33 1.03
CA SER A 36 -4.38 8.99 2.43
C SER A 36 -5.71 8.91 3.17
N CYS A 37 -5.89 7.87 3.98
CA CYS A 37 -7.09 7.68 4.79
C CYS A 37 -6.69 7.23 6.19
N SER A 38 -7.38 7.74 7.21
CA SER A 38 -7.31 7.20 8.57
C SER A 38 -8.66 6.59 8.92
N GLN A 39 -8.66 5.33 9.37
CA GLN A 39 -9.87 4.62 9.75
C GLN A 39 -9.62 3.59 10.85
N VAL A 40 -10.65 3.35 11.67
CA VAL A 40 -10.69 2.21 12.59
C VAL A 40 -11.40 1.06 11.88
N PHE A 41 -10.74 -0.09 11.76
CA PHE A 41 -11.39 -1.28 11.22
C PHE A 41 -12.24 -1.95 12.30
N PRO A 42 -13.54 -2.17 12.07
CA PRO A 42 -14.45 -2.68 13.10
C PRO A 42 -14.07 -4.07 13.62
N PHE A 43 -13.44 -4.91 12.78
CA PHE A 43 -12.98 -6.25 13.14
C PHE A 43 -11.51 -6.30 13.61
N SER A 44 -10.83 -5.15 13.66
CA SER A 44 -9.42 -5.04 14.04
C SER A 44 -9.20 -3.85 14.97
N SER A 45 -10.17 -3.57 15.86
CA SER A 45 -10.13 -2.43 16.79
C SER A 45 -8.89 -2.45 17.70
N SER A 46 -8.34 -3.64 17.96
CA SER A 46 -7.09 -3.83 18.69
C SER A 46 -5.89 -3.21 18.00
N LEU A 47 -5.94 -2.87 16.71
CA LEU A 47 -4.86 -2.20 15.98
C LEU A 47 -4.86 -0.68 16.16
N GLY A 48 -5.92 -0.10 16.76
CA GLY A 48 -6.09 1.35 16.85
C GLY A 48 -6.46 1.98 15.49
N ILE A 49 -6.21 3.28 15.35
CA ILE A 49 -6.44 4.00 14.08
C ILE A 49 -5.40 3.53 13.07
N ILE A 50 -5.87 3.05 11.92
CA ILE A 50 -4.99 2.63 10.82
C ILE A 50 -4.87 3.77 9.82
N GLY A 51 -3.64 4.24 9.62
CA GLY A 51 -3.25 5.11 8.53
C GLY A 51 -2.98 4.29 7.28
N ILE A 52 -3.63 4.65 6.18
CA ILE A 52 -3.46 4.05 4.86
C ILE A 52 -2.93 5.13 3.93
N GLU A 53 -1.82 4.86 3.27
CA GLU A 53 -1.30 5.66 2.16
C GLU A 53 -1.27 4.80 0.91
N THR A 54 -1.75 5.37 -0.20
CA THR A 54 -1.74 4.72 -1.50
C THR A 54 -1.14 5.67 -2.51
N THR A 55 -0.16 5.20 -3.27
CA THR A 55 0.31 5.86 -4.50
C THR A 55 -0.07 4.97 -5.67
N GLN A 56 -0.73 5.55 -6.66
CA GLN A 56 -1.05 4.88 -7.92
C GLN A 56 -0.40 5.66 -9.06
N ASP A 57 0.27 4.92 -9.93
CA ASP A 57 0.78 5.40 -11.20
C ASP A 57 0.27 4.46 -12.31
N ALA A 58 -0.46 4.99 -13.27
CA ALA A 58 -1.00 4.21 -14.38
C ALA A 58 -0.65 4.90 -15.69
N ALA A 59 -0.14 4.12 -16.64
CA ALA A 59 0.16 4.57 -17.99
C ALA A 59 -0.53 3.65 -18.98
N GLY A 60 -0.98 4.19 -20.10
CA GLY A 60 -1.59 3.37 -21.14
C GLY A 60 -1.59 4.02 -22.50
N GLU A 61 -1.80 3.17 -23.49
CA GLU A 61 -1.93 3.52 -24.88
C GLU A 61 -3.20 2.90 -25.46
N LEU A 62 -3.90 3.67 -26.28
CA LEU A 62 -5.00 3.22 -27.11
C LEU A 62 -4.73 3.61 -28.56
N VAL A 63 -4.75 2.65 -29.47
CA VAL A 63 -4.65 2.88 -30.92
C VAL A 63 -6.05 2.79 -31.51
N ILE A 64 -6.44 3.80 -32.27
CA ILE A 64 -7.74 3.93 -32.90
C ILE A 64 -7.55 3.92 -34.42
N LYS A 65 -8.41 3.21 -35.13
CA LYS A 65 -8.47 3.21 -36.61
C LYS A 65 -9.01 4.54 -37.11
N GLU A 66 -8.75 4.87 -38.38
CA GLU A 66 -9.35 6.03 -39.06
C GLU A 66 -10.89 6.11 -38.92
N LYS A 67 -11.58 4.96 -38.85
CA LYS A 67 -13.03 4.86 -38.67
C LYS A 67 -13.51 5.01 -37.21
N GLY A 68 -12.62 5.37 -36.28
CA GLY A 68 -12.94 5.61 -34.87
C GLY A 68 -13.02 4.37 -33.97
N SER A 69 -12.86 3.15 -34.51
CA SER A 69 -12.86 1.92 -33.71
C SER A 69 -11.49 1.67 -33.07
N ALA A 70 -11.46 1.14 -31.84
CA ALA A 70 -10.23 0.67 -31.22
C ALA A 70 -9.57 -0.45 -32.06
N LEU A 71 -8.25 -0.35 -32.22
CA LEU A 71 -7.40 -1.34 -32.88
C LEU A 71 -6.65 -2.19 -31.85
N SER A 72 -6.05 -1.54 -30.85
CA SER A 72 -5.27 -2.17 -29.79
C SER A 72 -5.17 -1.23 -28.59
N GLY A 73 -4.82 -1.78 -27.44
CA GLY A 73 -4.47 -0.99 -26.27
C GLY A 73 -3.56 -1.77 -25.36
N LEU A 74 -2.75 -1.06 -24.58
CA LEU A 74 -1.86 -1.63 -23.59
C LEU A 74 -1.85 -0.72 -22.36
N GLY A 75 -1.92 -1.31 -21.17
CA GLY A 75 -1.88 -0.59 -19.91
C GLY A 75 -0.79 -1.11 -18.98
N ARG A 76 -0.36 -0.27 -18.06
CA ARG A 76 0.41 -0.65 -16.87
C ARG A 76 -0.09 0.14 -15.68
N THR A 77 -0.22 -0.52 -14.54
CA THR A 77 -0.61 0.10 -13.28
C THR A 77 0.34 -0.34 -12.20
N ILE A 78 0.92 0.62 -11.50
CA ILE A 78 1.75 0.44 -10.32
C ILE A 78 0.99 1.01 -9.13
N GLN A 79 0.88 0.23 -8.06
CA GLN A 79 0.26 0.64 -6.81
C GLN A 79 1.17 0.31 -5.64
N LEU A 80 1.47 1.33 -4.84
CA LEU A 80 2.14 1.16 -3.56
C LEU A 80 1.14 1.45 -2.44
N PHE A 81 0.90 0.45 -1.62
CA PHE A 81 0.12 0.55 -0.39
C PHE A 81 1.04 0.59 0.82
N THR A 82 0.73 1.45 1.77
CA THR A 82 1.36 1.48 3.09
C THR A 82 0.27 1.56 4.15
N TYR A 83 0.35 0.67 5.12
CA TYR A 83 -0.51 0.60 6.28
C TYR A 83 0.35 0.82 7.51
N LYS A 84 -0.12 1.67 8.42
CA LYS A 84 0.48 1.89 9.74
C LYS A 84 -0.63 1.84 10.78
N ASP A 85 -0.51 0.93 11.73
CA ASP A 85 -1.47 0.84 12.82
C ASP A 85 -1.11 1.78 13.99
N GLY A 86 -2.02 1.92 14.96
CA GLY A 86 -1.81 2.75 16.15
C GLY A 86 -0.88 2.12 17.20
N LYS A 87 -0.38 0.91 16.97
CA LYS A 87 0.52 0.14 17.84
C LYS A 87 1.96 0.07 17.32
N GLY A 88 2.24 0.71 16.17
CA GLY A 88 3.56 0.75 15.55
C GLY A 88 3.83 -0.38 14.56
N GLY A 89 2.86 -1.23 14.27
CA GLY A 89 2.89 -2.19 13.17
C GLY A 89 2.78 -1.48 11.82
N TRP A 90 3.42 -2.06 10.81
CA TRP A 90 3.41 -1.52 9.46
C TRP A 90 3.38 -2.64 8.43
N TYR A 91 2.70 -2.38 7.31
CA TYR A 91 2.69 -3.29 6.17
C TYR A 91 2.74 -2.48 4.89
N THR A 92 3.51 -2.96 3.91
CA THR A 92 3.60 -2.36 2.59
C THR A 92 3.40 -3.40 1.52
N GLN A 93 2.73 -3.03 0.43
CA GLN A 93 2.61 -3.85 -0.76
C GLN A 93 2.85 -3.02 -2.00
N ASP A 94 3.78 -3.46 -2.84
CA ASP A 94 4.17 -2.84 -4.10
C ASP A 94 3.79 -3.75 -5.26
N VAL A 95 2.71 -3.39 -5.95
CA VAL A 95 2.10 -4.16 -7.04
C VAL A 95 2.34 -3.45 -8.37
N ASP A 96 2.70 -4.21 -9.39
CA ASP A 96 2.88 -3.75 -10.76
C ASP A 96 2.20 -4.74 -11.71
N ILE A 97 1.16 -4.27 -12.39
CA ILE A 97 0.33 -5.07 -13.28
C ILE A 97 0.46 -4.50 -14.69
N TYR A 98 0.84 -5.38 -15.62
CA TYR A 98 0.81 -5.12 -17.04
C TYR A 98 -0.46 -5.70 -17.65
N ASP A 99 -1.13 -4.86 -18.45
CA ASP A 99 -2.30 -5.18 -19.26
C ASP A 99 -3.39 -5.93 -18.49
N SER A 100 -3.59 -5.56 -17.22
CA SER A 100 -4.57 -6.13 -16.28
C SER A 100 -4.49 -7.65 -16.05
N THR A 101 -3.51 -8.33 -16.62
CA THR A 101 -3.44 -9.80 -16.68
C THR A 101 -2.12 -10.35 -16.17
N LYS A 102 -1.04 -9.57 -16.27
CA LYS A 102 0.30 -10.01 -15.91
C LYS A 102 0.83 -9.23 -14.71
N ILE A 103 1.05 -9.92 -13.60
CA ILE A 103 1.76 -9.38 -12.45
C ILE A 103 3.26 -9.35 -12.78
N ILE A 104 3.84 -8.16 -12.86
CA ILE A 104 5.27 -7.93 -13.08
C ILE A 104 6.02 -7.96 -11.75
N ARG A 105 5.39 -7.39 -10.71
CA ARG A 105 5.92 -7.32 -9.36
C ARG A 105 4.77 -7.35 -8.37
N ASP A 106 4.95 -8.15 -7.33
CA ASP A 106 4.12 -8.15 -6.14
C ASP A 106 5.06 -8.38 -4.96
N LYS A 107 5.33 -7.32 -4.20
CA LYS A 107 6.28 -7.35 -3.08
C LYS A 107 5.60 -6.86 -1.84
N GLU A 108 5.53 -7.76 -0.86
CA GLU A 108 5.00 -7.49 0.46
C GLU A 108 6.14 -7.33 1.47
N SER A 109 5.94 -6.48 2.47
CA SER A 109 6.88 -6.33 3.59
C SER A 109 6.19 -5.79 4.83
N GLY A 110 6.74 -6.10 6.01
CA GLY A 110 6.24 -5.65 7.30
C GLY A 110 5.28 -6.64 7.97
N THR A 111 4.78 -6.25 9.14
CA THR A 111 3.74 -6.95 9.90
C THR A 111 2.85 -5.94 10.63
N LEU A 112 1.53 -6.17 10.57
CA LEU A 112 0.52 -5.44 11.34
C LEU A 112 0.29 -6.07 12.72
N LEU A 113 1.03 -7.12 13.07
CA LEU A 113 1.01 -7.64 14.43
C LEU A 113 1.89 -6.73 15.30
N PRO A 114 1.50 -6.48 16.56
CA PRO A 114 2.37 -5.79 17.49
C PRO A 114 3.72 -6.53 17.54
N ALA A 115 4.82 -5.79 17.43
CA ALA A 115 6.13 -6.34 17.75
C ALA A 115 6.04 -6.90 19.18
N ILE A 116 6.00 -8.22 19.32
CA ILE A 116 6.09 -8.86 20.62
C ILE A 116 7.47 -8.44 21.13
N LYS A 117 7.49 -7.49 22.07
CA LYS A 117 8.70 -7.18 22.83
C LYS A 117 9.01 -8.48 23.56
N THR A 118 9.96 -9.26 23.05
CA THR A 118 10.51 -10.39 23.80
C THR A 118 11.21 -9.76 25.00
N GLU A 119 10.48 -9.60 26.11
CA GLU A 119 11.12 -9.38 27.40
C GLU A 119 12.00 -10.61 27.62
N SER A 120 13.30 -10.41 27.55
CA SER A 120 14.28 -11.42 27.89
C SER A 120 13.97 -11.90 29.31
N LEU A 121 13.55 -13.16 29.43
CA LEU A 121 13.50 -13.90 30.69
C LEU A 121 14.93 -14.07 31.24
N THR A 122 15.50 -13.00 31.78
CA THR A 122 16.75 -13.04 32.55
C THR A 122 16.55 -12.23 33.83
N ALA A 123 15.72 -12.78 34.72
CA ALA A 123 15.77 -12.46 36.14
C ALA A 123 15.29 -13.70 36.91
N PHE A 124 16.18 -14.69 37.02
CA PHE A 124 16.06 -15.64 38.12
C PHE A 124 16.30 -14.87 39.42
N PRO A 125 15.37 -14.86 40.40
CA PRO A 125 15.68 -14.32 41.71
C PRO A 125 16.69 -15.26 42.38
N SER A 126 17.91 -14.76 42.61
CA SER A 126 18.92 -15.45 43.40
C SER A 126 18.44 -15.52 44.85
N SER A 127 17.80 -16.62 45.24
CA SER A 127 17.63 -16.94 46.65
C SER A 127 18.98 -17.37 47.22
N ARG A 128 19.63 -16.48 47.97
CA ARG A 128 20.73 -16.87 48.88
C ARG A 128 20.08 -17.38 50.16
N PRO A 129 20.32 -18.63 50.59
CA PRO A 129 20.07 -18.99 51.98
C PRO A 129 21.33 -18.72 52.82
N SER A 130 21.11 -18.51 54.13
CA SER A 130 21.94 -18.90 55.29
C SER A 130 22.29 -17.75 56.26
N PRO A 131 22.58 -18.00 57.55
CA PRO A 131 22.54 -19.27 58.31
C PRO A 131 21.70 -19.21 59.61
N LEU A 132 21.42 -20.40 60.17
CA LEU A 132 20.87 -20.59 61.52
C LEU A 132 21.87 -20.16 62.61
N PRO A 133 21.41 -19.71 63.80
CA PRO A 133 22.29 -19.37 64.90
C PRO A 133 22.85 -20.63 65.58
N ALA A 134 24.13 -20.59 65.94
CA ALA A 134 24.79 -21.64 66.72
C ALA A 134 24.33 -21.62 68.19
N LEU A 135 24.15 -22.81 68.76
CA LEU A 135 24.04 -23.05 70.20
C LEU A 135 25.45 -23.18 70.82
#